data_AF-A0A0Q8TDA3-F1
#
_entry.id   AF-A0A0Q8TDA3-F1
#
_cell.length_a   1.000
_cell.length_b   1.000
_cell.length_c   1.000
_cell.angle_alpha   90.00
_cell.angle_beta   90.00
_cell.angle_gamma   90.00
#
_symmetry.space_group_name_H-M   'P 1'
#
loop_
_entity.id
_entity.type
_entity.pdbx_description
1 polymer ?
#
loop_
_entity_poly.entity_id
_entity_poly.type
_entity_poly.pdbx_seq_one_letter_code
_entity_poly.pdbx_strand_id
1 'polypeptide(L)'
;MPDLAAAPLSVSSLVLRSRQLEIDAVHHLASRAALVDVVGQLIEGLQRERGASGVYLASKAQRFADLRGRIVQEVVLLEAKLRAEFAQHVEPAQGATAKALSLMAWALLGLDSLPALRSQIDKQAMAAHDSIAAFSHLIAGLIELVFHVADAAALPSVSRQLVALLHLVQAQEEAGQERAMGALLFASGQGSDAHQQRVLHLIDAQERSLRVFSEFADPALRTSWEQQQLAPGMAQLERLRRTLCVARPGAALDSNLSDAWFDVSTERINALWQLQVELVQRLREDCAARILEAQQDLQDSRGLLRGLRDNPPQRTHAVDRFFDIAIAPEAVPEQAASAHAGESASLLELLQAQSARMASMEAELEAARRTLNERKVIERAKGVLMARLGMNEEVAFRVLQKTSMDQNRRLLDVAEATLSLPDLAFAHPDRKGEKPL
;
A
#
# COMPACT_ATOMS: atom_id res chain seq x y z
N MET A 1 0.67 -35.31 7.57
CA MET A 1 1.13 -34.76 8.86
C MET A 1 1.41 -35.93 9.79
N PRO A 2 2.64 -36.48 9.86
CA PRO A 2 2.99 -37.35 10.96
C PRO A 2 3.30 -36.50 12.19
N ASP A 3 2.61 -36.87 13.25
CA ASP A 3 2.65 -36.40 14.64
C ASP A 3 3.98 -35.80 15.13
N LEU A 4 3.99 -34.49 15.38
CA LEU A 4 5.03 -33.79 16.15
C LEU A 4 4.78 -33.88 17.67
N ALA A 5 3.72 -34.56 18.12
CA ALA A 5 3.29 -34.55 19.52
C ALA A 5 4.04 -35.53 20.45
N ALA A 6 5.03 -36.29 19.97
CA ALA A 6 5.68 -37.35 20.78
C ALA A 6 7.22 -37.26 20.92
N ALA A 7 7.87 -36.20 20.43
CA ALA A 7 9.31 -36.01 20.62
C ALA A 7 9.59 -35.02 21.78
N PRO A 8 10.53 -35.29 22.71
CA PRO A 8 10.91 -34.34 23.74
C PRO A 8 11.46 -33.06 23.10
N LEU A 9 11.03 -31.92 23.64
CA LEU A 9 11.39 -30.59 23.19
C LEU A 9 12.92 -30.42 23.24
N SER A 10 13.54 -30.15 22.08
CA SER A 10 15.00 -30.05 21.93
C SER A 10 15.41 -28.79 21.18
N VAL A 11 16.62 -28.29 21.41
CA VAL A 11 17.17 -27.13 20.68
C VAL A 11 17.13 -27.38 19.17
N SER A 12 17.49 -28.58 18.73
CA SER A 12 17.40 -29.01 17.33
C SER A 12 15.98 -28.91 16.77
N SER A 13 14.97 -29.38 17.53
CA SER A 13 13.56 -29.28 17.09
C SER A 13 13.06 -27.83 17.02
N LEU A 14 13.52 -26.95 17.92
CA LEU A 14 13.15 -25.53 17.94
C LEU A 14 13.80 -24.77 16.78
N VAL A 15 15.09 -24.98 16.51
CA VAL A 15 15.80 -24.37 15.38
C VAL A 15 15.15 -24.78 14.07
N LEU A 16 14.89 -26.09 13.87
CA LEU A 16 14.24 -26.59 12.65
C LEU A 16 12.81 -26.07 12.52
N ARG A 17 12.07 -25.94 13.63
CA ARG A 17 10.71 -25.36 13.60
C ARG A 17 10.75 -23.87 13.25
N SER A 18 11.69 -23.11 13.79
CA SER A 18 11.89 -21.70 13.47
C SER A 18 12.15 -21.50 11.96
N ARG A 19 13.07 -22.29 11.39
CA ARG A 19 13.33 -22.30 9.93
C ARG A 19 12.11 -22.66 9.09
N GLN A 20 11.31 -23.64 9.55
CA GLN A 20 10.07 -23.98 8.85
C GLN A 20 9.08 -22.81 8.86
N LEU A 21 8.96 -22.09 9.98
CA LEU A 21 8.09 -20.91 10.07
C LEU A 21 8.57 -19.77 9.16
N GLU A 22 9.88 -19.59 8.98
CA GLU A 22 10.42 -18.64 7.99
C GLU A 22 9.98 -19.01 6.56
N ILE A 23 10.08 -20.28 6.17
CA ILE A 23 9.62 -20.77 4.86
C ILE A 23 8.11 -20.55 4.68
N ASP A 24 7.33 -20.92 5.68
CA ASP A 24 5.87 -20.76 5.66
C ASP A 24 5.50 -19.27 5.49
N ALA A 25 6.21 -18.35 6.17
CA ALA A 25 6.02 -16.91 6.03
C ALA A 25 6.30 -16.39 4.61
N VAL A 26 7.36 -16.86 3.94
CA VAL A 26 7.65 -16.44 2.55
C VAL A 26 6.63 -17.01 1.57
N HIS A 27 6.12 -18.23 1.78
CA HIS A 27 5.02 -18.76 0.97
C HIS A 27 3.73 -17.94 1.12
N HIS A 28 3.40 -17.52 2.34
CA HIS A 28 2.26 -16.62 2.57
C HIS A 28 2.45 -15.28 1.87
N LEU A 29 3.65 -14.72 1.87
CA LEU A 29 3.96 -13.49 1.14
C LEU A 29 3.78 -13.66 -0.38
N ALA A 30 4.27 -14.76 -0.96
CA ALA A 30 4.11 -15.03 -2.39
C ALA A 30 2.62 -15.15 -2.80
N SER A 31 1.82 -15.81 -1.96
CA SER A 31 0.36 -15.91 -2.15
C SER A 31 -0.31 -14.54 -2.04
N ARG A 32 0.10 -13.70 -1.08
CA ARG A 32 -0.39 -12.33 -0.91
C ARG A 32 -0.02 -11.40 -2.08
N ALA A 33 1.15 -11.60 -2.70
CA ALA A 33 1.55 -10.84 -3.89
C ALA A 33 0.60 -11.09 -5.07
N ALA A 34 0.05 -12.30 -5.21
CA ALA A 34 -0.97 -12.61 -6.22
C ALA A 34 -2.29 -11.85 -5.96
N LEU A 35 -2.72 -11.78 -4.70
CA LEU A 35 -3.88 -10.98 -4.33
C LEU A 35 -3.67 -9.49 -4.65
N VAL A 36 -2.51 -8.94 -4.31
CA VAL A 36 -2.17 -7.54 -4.61
C VAL A 36 -2.17 -7.27 -6.11
N ASP A 37 -1.67 -8.20 -6.93
CA ASP A 37 -1.70 -8.10 -8.40
C ASP A 37 -3.14 -8.01 -8.94
N VAL A 38 -4.04 -8.90 -8.48
CA VAL A 38 -5.44 -8.89 -8.93
C VAL A 38 -6.19 -7.66 -8.44
N VAL A 39 -5.97 -7.23 -7.20
CA VAL A 39 -6.53 -5.97 -6.68
C VAL A 39 -6.02 -4.77 -7.49
N GLY A 40 -4.74 -4.74 -7.82
CA GLY A 40 -4.12 -3.70 -8.65
C GLY A 40 -4.76 -3.60 -10.03
N GLN A 41 -4.95 -4.74 -10.71
CA GLN A 41 -5.63 -4.79 -12.02
C GLN A 41 -7.07 -4.24 -11.93
N LEU A 42 -7.81 -4.61 -10.88
CA LEU A 42 -9.17 -4.10 -10.68
C LEU A 42 -9.19 -2.60 -10.39
N ILE A 43 -8.26 -2.09 -9.57
CA ILE A 43 -8.11 -0.65 -9.32
C ILE A 43 -7.92 0.09 -10.65
N GLU A 44 -7.01 -0.37 -11.51
CA GLU A 44 -6.77 0.24 -12.82
C GLU A 44 -8.03 0.25 -13.69
N GLY A 45 -8.74 -0.88 -13.76
CA GLY A 45 -10.00 -0.99 -14.48
C GLY A 45 -11.06 0.01 -13.99
N LEU A 46 -11.24 0.10 -12.66
CA LEU A 46 -12.18 1.05 -12.04
C LEU A 46 -11.73 2.51 -12.24
N GLN A 47 -10.44 2.80 -12.25
CA GLN A 47 -9.93 4.14 -12.56
C GLN A 47 -10.23 4.56 -14.00
N ARG A 48 -10.11 3.62 -14.96
CA ARG A 48 -10.52 3.83 -16.36
C ARG A 48 -12.02 4.04 -16.47
N GLU A 49 -12.83 3.24 -15.77
CA GLU A 49 -14.29 3.36 -15.75
C GLU A 49 -14.74 4.70 -15.14
N ARG A 50 -14.11 5.11 -14.03
CA ARG A 50 -14.30 6.42 -13.38
C ARG A 50 -14.07 7.57 -14.36
N GLY A 51 -12.91 7.55 -15.02
CA GLY A 51 -12.53 8.61 -15.97
C GLY A 51 -13.52 8.70 -17.14
N ALA A 52 -13.86 7.55 -17.74
CA ALA A 52 -14.79 7.51 -18.86
C ALA A 52 -16.21 7.92 -18.48
N SER A 53 -16.69 7.49 -17.31
CA SER A 53 -18.00 7.86 -16.77
C SER A 53 -18.10 9.35 -16.45
N GLY A 54 -17.03 9.94 -15.90
CA GLY A 54 -16.95 11.38 -15.64
C GLY A 54 -17.09 12.21 -16.91
N VAL A 55 -16.35 11.88 -17.97
CA VAL A 55 -16.44 12.57 -19.28
C VAL A 55 -17.80 12.34 -19.94
N TYR A 56 -18.33 11.11 -19.89
CA TYR A 56 -19.66 10.77 -20.41
C TYR A 56 -20.75 11.64 -19.77
N LEU A 57 -20.78 11.77 -18.45
CA LEU A 57 -21.76 12.61 -17.75
C LEU A 57 -21.53 14.10 -18.00
N ALA A 58 -20.28 14.58 -17.94
CA ALA A 58 -19.95 15.99 -18.16
C ALA A 58 -20.33 16.47 -19.57
N SER A 59 -20.21 15.58 -20.56
CA SER A 59 -20.59 15.83 -21.95
C SER A 59 -22.06 15.51 -22.27
N LYS A 60 -22.90 15.22 -21.26
CA LYS A 60 -24.31 14.83 -21.45
C LYS A 60 -24.50 13.66 -22.42
N ALA A 61 -23.70 12.61 -22.24
CA ALA A 61 -23.66 11.39 -23.05
C ALA A 61 -23.20 11.57 -24.51
N GLN A 62 -22.59 12.71 -24.87
CA GLN A 62 -22.10 12.95 -26.24
C GLN A 62 -20.73 12.32 -26.51
N ARG A 63 -19.94 12.06 -25.47
CA ARG A 63 -18.58 11.51 -25.57
C ARG A 63 -18.46 10.23 -24.76
N PHE A 64 -17.57 9.34 -25.19
CA PHE A 64 -17.08 8.19 -24.42
C PHE A 64 -18.10 7.08 -24.12
N ALA A 65 -19.29 7.07 -24.74
CA ALA A 65 -20.30 6.02 -24.57
C ALA A 65 -19.74 4.61 -24.91
N ASP A 66 -19.20 4.44 -26.13
CA ASP A 66 -18.65 3.15 -26.58
C ASP A 66 -17.39 2.74 -25.82
N LEU A 67 -16.52 3.71 -25.50
CA LEU A 67 -15.32 3.47 -24.70
C LEU A 67 -15.69 2.97 -23.31
N ARG A 68 -16.65 3.62 -22.65
CA ARG A 68 -17.15 3.20 -21.33
C ARG A 68 -17.75 1.80 -21.40
N GLY A 69 -18.57 1.49 -22.40
CA GLY A 69 -19.16 0.16 -22.57
C GLY A 69 -18.12 -0.96 -22.62
N ARG A 70 -17.03 -0.76 -23.37
CA ARG A 70 -15.90 -1.71 -23.43
C ARG A 70 -15.18 -1.85 -22.08
N ILE A 71 -14.89 -0.73 -21.43
CA ILE A 71 -14.23 -0.73 -20.11
C ILE A 71 -15.08 -1.47 -19.07
N VAL A 72 -16.41 -1.25 -19.04
CA VAL A 72 -17.31 -1.96 -18.12
C VAL A 72 -17.21 -3.48 -18.31
N GLN A 73 -17.16 -3.97 -19.56
CA GLN A 73 -17.01 -5.40 -19.84
C GLN A 73 -15.67 -5.94 -19.32
N GLU A 74 -14.58 -5.20 -19.51
CA GLU A 74 -13.26 -5.55 -18.97
C GLU A 74 -13.28 -5.61 -17.43
N VAL A 75 -13.88 -4.60 -16.78
CA VAL A 75 -13.97 -4.52 -15.31
C VAL A 75 -14.80 -5.67 -14.74
N VAL A 76 -15.91 -6.04 -15.36
CA VAL A 76 -16.74 -7.19 -14.90
C VAL A 76 -15.94 -8.49 -14.85
N LEU A 77 -15.01 -8.72 -15.78
CA LEU A 77 -14.14 -9.88 -15.74
C LEU A 77 -13.15 -9.81 -14.56
N LEU A 78 -12.62 -8.63 -14.26
CA LEU A 78 -11.73 -8.40 -13.12
C LEU A 78 -12.46 -8.53 -11.78
N GLU A 79 -13.72 -8.09 -11.70
CA GLU A 79 -14.58 -8.29 -10.53
C GLU A 79 -14.74 -9.79 -10.22
N ALA A 80 -15.01 -10.61 -11.25
CA ALA A 80 -15.12 -12.07 -11.10
C ALA A 80 -13.79 -12.71 -10.67
N LYS A 81 -12.67 -12.27 -11.27
CA LYS A 81 -11.32 -12.74 -10.90
C LYS A 81 -11.00 -12.42 -9.44
N LEU A 82 -11.32 -11.21 -8.97
CA LEU A 82 -11.08 -10.83 -7.57
C LEU A 82 -11.91 -11.67 -6.59
N ARG A 83 -13.17 -11.96 -6.92
CA ARG A 83 -14.02 -12.84 -6.08
C ARG A 83 -13.43 -14.26 -5.96
N ALA A 84 -12.90 -14.80 -7.06
CA ALA A 84 -12.24 -16.10 -7.06
C ALA A 84 -10.95 -16.09 -6.22
N GLU A 85 -10.17 -15.02 -6.28
CA GLU A 85 -8.98 -14.85 -5.42
C GLU A 85 -9.36 -14.70 -3.95
N PHE A 86 -10.36 -13.88 -3.61
CA PHE A 86 -10.81 -13.71 -2.23
C PHE A 86 -11.21 -15.03 -1.58
N ALA A 87 -11.85 -15.93 -2.32
CA ALA A 87 -12.22 -17.26 -1.82
C ALA A 87 -10.99 -18.11 -1.38
N GLN A 88 -9.80 -17.83 -1.91
CA GLN A 88 -8.55 -18.51 -1.57
C GLN A 88 -7.83 -17.89 -0.36
N HIS A 89 -8.38 -16.83 0.24
CA HIS A 89 -7.74 -16.07 1.32
C HIS A 89 -8.62 -15.89 2.56
N VAL A 90 -9.68 -16.71 2.72
CA VAL A 90 -10.64 -16.58 3.83
C VAL A 90 -10.16 -17.31 5.10
N GLU A 91 -9.36 -18.36 4.94
CA GLU A 91 -9.00 -19.24 6.06
C GLU A 91 -7.79 -18.71 6.87
N PRO A 92 -7.76 -18.90 8.20
CA PRO A 92 -6.60 -18.52 9.03
C PRO A 92 -5.30 -19.17 8.57
N ALA A 93 -5.38 -20.40 8.05
CA ALA A 93 -4.24 -21.14 7.50
C ALA A 93 -3.63 -20.46 6.25
N GLN A 94 -4.35 -19.53 5.63
CA GLN A 94 -3.89 -18.71 4.49
C GLN A 94 -3.39 -17.33 4.95
N GLY A 95 -3.32 -17.09 6.27
CA GLY A 95 -2.90 -15.82 6.85
C GLY A 95 -4.01 -14.78 6.88
N ALA A 96 -5.28 -15.19 6.83
CA ALA A 96 -6.44 -14.31 6.98
C ALA A 96 -6.49 -13.71 8.39
N THR A 97 -6.85 -12.43 8.47
CA THR A 97 -7.09 -11.72 9.74
C THR A 97 -8.46 -11.07 9.72
N ALA A 98 -9.06 -10.82 10.89
CA ALA A 98 -10.37 -10.18 10.99
C ALA A 98 -10.41 -8.83 10.23
N LYS A 99 -9.32 -8.05 10.27
CA LYS A 99 -9.19 -6.81 9.50
C LYS A 99 -9.16 -7.08 7.99
N ALA A 100 -8.40 -8.08 7.53
CA ALA A 100 -8.36 -8.44 6.10
C ALA A 100 -9.76 -8.82 5.59
N LEU A 101 -10.47 -9.69 6.33
CA LEU A 101 -11.82 -10.13 5.98
C LEU A 101 -12.82 -8.97 5.96
N SER A 102 -12.69 -8.02 6.90
CA SER A 102 -13.53 -6.82 6.93
C SER A 102 -13.30 -5.92 5.71
N LEU A 103 -12.04 -5.73 5.30
CA LEU A 103 -11.69 -4.97 4.09
C LEU A 103 -12.15 -5.67 2.81
N MET A 104 -12.00 -7.00 2.73
CA MET A 104 -12.52 -7.80 1.62
C MET A 104 -14.04 -7.69 1.53
N ALA A 105 -14.76 -7.80 2.66
CA ALA A 105 -16.21 -7.65 2.70
C ALA A 105 -16.65 -6.24 2.26
N TRP A 106 -15.95 -5.20 2.71
CA TRP A 106 -16.19 -3.83 2.28
C TRP A 106 -15.98 -3.66 0.77
N ALA A 107 -14.90 -4.23 0.22
CA ALA A 107 -14.64 -4.20 -1.21
C ALA A 107 -15.76 -4.91 -1.99
N LEU A 108 -16.17 -6.11 -1.56
CA LEU A 108 -17.27 -6.86 -2.19
C LEU A 108 -18.58 -6.08 -2.18
N LEU A 109 -18.92 -5.42 -1.08
CA LEU A 109 -20.12 -4.58 -0.98
C LEU A 109 -20.11 -3.45 -2.03
N GLY A 110 -18.96 -2.80 -2.21
CA GLY A 110 -18.80 -1.77 -3.24
C GLY A 110 -18.89 -2.33 -4.66
N LEU A 111 -18.32 -3.52 -4.92
CA LEU A 111 -18.47 -4.21 -6.22
C LEU A 111 -19.92 -4.61 -6.51
N ASP A 112 -20.65 -5.13 -5.51
CA ASP A 112 -22.07 -5.47 -5.63
C ASP A 112 -22.94 -4.24 -5.93
N SER A 113 -22.46 -3.03 -5.60
CA SER A 113 -23.14 -1.77 -5.85
C SER A 113 -22.86 -1.18 -7.25
N LEU A 114 -21.82 -1.66 -7.96
CA LEU A 114 -21.43 -1.15 -9.28
C LEU A 114 -22.55 -1.26 -10.34
N PRO A 115 -23.34 -2.35 -10.44
CA PRO A 115 -24.42 -2.41 -11.42
C PRO A 115 -25.47 -1.31 -11.23
N ALA A 116 -25.80 -0.97 -9.98
CA ALA A 116 -26.74 0.11 -9.68
C ALA A 116 -26.15 1.48 -10.04
N LEU A 117 -24.88 1.72 -9.69
CA LEU A 117 -24.16 2.94 -10.08
C LEU A 117 -24.11 3.09 -11.61
N ARG A 118 -23.73 2.03 -12.33
CA ARG A 118 -23.69 2.00 -13.80
C ARG A 118 -25.05 2.34 -14.41
N SER A 119 -26.15 1.81 -13.85
CA SER A 119 -27.50 2.15 -14.30
C SER A 119 -27.87 3.62 -14.06
N GLN A 120 -27.45 4.22 -12.95
CA GLN A 120 -27.66 5.65 -12.69
C GLN A 120 -26.88 6.51 -13.69
N ILE A 121 -25.64 6.13 -14.00
CA ILE A 121 -24.80 6.80 -15.01
C ILE A 121 -25.43 6.71 -16.39
N ASP A 122 -25.89 5.52 -16.81
CA ASP A 122 -26.52 5.29 -18.12
C ASP A 122 -27.75 6.20 -18.31
N LYS A 123 -28.56 6.32 -17.25
CA LYS A 123 -29.75 7.17 -17.21
C LYS A 123 -29.45 8.65 -17.01
N GLN A 124 -28.18 9.03 -16.84
CA GLN A 124 -27.74 10.39 -16.47
C GLN A 124 -28.47 10.91 -15.21
N ALA A 125 -28.76 10.02 -14.26
CA ALA A 125 -29.52 10.31 -13.04
C ALA A 125 -28.65 10.80 -11.87
N MET A 126 -27.36 11.05 -12.11
CA MET A 126 -26.41 11.54 -11.13
C MET A 126 -25.44 12.55 -11.78
N ALA A 127 -24.83 13.41 -10.97
CA ALA A 127 -23.84 14.35 -11.48
C ALA A 127 -22.48 13.67 -11.73
N ALA A 128 -21.69 14.24 -12.63
CA ALA A 128 -20.37 13.73 -12.97
C ALA A 128 -19.43 13.66 -11.75
N HIS A 129 -19.43 14.69 -10.91
CA HIS A 129 -18.62 14.72 -9.68
C HIS A 129 -19.00 13.62 -8.68
N ASP A 130 -20.30 13.35 -8.52
CA ASP A 130 -20.80 12.27 -7.65
C ASP A 130 -20.34 10.90 -8.18
N SER A 131 -20.34 10.70 -9.50
CA SER A 131 -19.86 9.44 -10.09
C SER A 131 -18.37 9.25 -9.83
N ILE A 132 -17.58 10.33 -9.96
CA ILE A 132 -16.13 10.32 -9.68
C ILE A 132 -15.90 9.97 -8.20
N ALA A 133 -16.65 10.59 -7.28
CA ALA A 133 -16.56 10.30 -5.86
C ALA A 133 -16.92 8.85 -5.52
N ALA A 134 -17.99 8.30 -6.11
CA ALA A 134 -18.43 6.93 -5.86
C ALA A 134 -17.36 5.89 -6.25
N PHE A 135 -16.78 6.00 -7.44
CA PHE A 135 -15.67 5.13 -7.85
C PHE A 135 -14.43 5.33 -6.97
N SER A 136 -14.10 6.58 -6.64
CA SER A 136 -12.91 6.89 -5.83
C SER A 136 -13.03 6.32 -4.42
N HIS A 137 -14.25 6.29 -3.87
CA HIS A 137 -14.52 5.65 -2.58
C HIS A 137 -14.18 4.16 -2.64
N LEU A 138 -14.75 3.42 -3.60
CA LEU A 138 -14.46 2.00 -3.84
C LEU A 138 -12.96 1.73 -4.01
N ILE A 139 -12.29 2.51 -4.85
CA ILE A 139 -10.85 2.38 -5.09
C ILE A 139 -10.06 2.59 -3.79
N ALA A 140 -10.44 3.56 -2.95
CA ALA A 140 -9.75 3.82 -1.69
C ALA A 140 -9.77 2.61 -0.74
N GLY A 141 -10.88 1.88 -0.64
CA GLY A 141 -10.91 0.67 0.20
C GLY A 141 -10.20 -0.53 -0.41
N LEU A 142 -10.14 -0.64 -1.76
CA LEU A 142 -9.26 -1.61 -2.43
C LEU A 142 -7.78 -1.29 -2.14
N ILE A 143 -7.40 -0.02 -2.15
CA ILE A 143 -6.05 0.41 -1.78
C ILE A 143 -5.77 0.07 -0.32
N GLU A 144 -6.69 0.37 0.61
CA GLU A 144 -6.51 -0.01 2.03
C GLU A 144 -6.33 -1.52 2.22
N LEU A 145 -6.99 -2.35 1.40
CA LEU A 145 -6.74 -3.79 1.36
C LEU A 145 -5.30 -4.11 0.91
N VAL A 146 -4.80 -3.49 -0.16
CA VAL A 146 -3.40 -3.66 -0.61
C VAL A 146 -2.42 -3.28 0.52
N PHE A 147 -2.65 -2.14 1.18
CA PHE A 147 -1.84 -1.70 2.33
C PHE A 147 -1.84 -2.72 3.46
N HIS A 148 -3.02 -3.24 3.83
CA HIS A 148 -3.13 -4.22 4.90
C HIS A 148 -2.43 -5.54 4.56
N VAL A 149 -2.58 -6.02 3.32
CA VAL A 149 -1.94 -7.25 2.84
C VAL A 149 -0.41 -7.11 2.81
N ALA A 150 0.09 -5.96 2.37
CA ALA A 150 1.52 -5.65 2.35
C ALA A 150 2.10 -5.51 3.77
N ASP A 151 1.43 -4.80 4.68
CA ASP A 151 1.89 -4.62 6.06
C ASP A 151 1.94 -5.94 6.86
N ALA A 152 0.96 -6.81 6.63
CA ALA A 152 0.89 -8.12 7.25
C ALA A 152 2.02 -9.06 6.81
N ALA A 153 2.70 -8.80 5.68
CA ALA A 153 3.79 -9.64 5.19
C ALA A 153 5.01 -9.61 6.10
N ALA A 154 5.26 -8.50 6.80
CA ALA A 154 6.26 -8.32 7.85
C ALA A 154 7.63 -8.99 7.63
N LEU A 155 8.06 -9.11 6.36
CA LEU A 155 9.35 -9.70 5.99
C LEU A 155 10.31 -8.56 5.62
N PRO A 156 11.39 -8.36 6.39
CA PRO A 156 12.32 -7.25 6.23
C PRO A 156 12.92 -7.15 4.84
N SER A 157 13.30 -8.28 4.24
CA SER A 157 13.96 -8.33 2.94
C SER A 157 13.14 -7.72 1.80
N VAL A 158 11.81 -7.75 1.91
CA VAL A 158 10.89 -7.23 0.89
C VAL A 158 10.22 -5.93 1.33
N SER A 159 10.48 -5.48 2.57
CA SER A 159 9.81 -4.32 3.17
C SER A 159 9.99 -3.05 2.32
N ARG A 160 11.19 -2.86 1.74
CA ARG A 160 11.47 -1.75 0.83
C ARG A 160 10.62 -1.80 -0.44
N GLN A 161 10.51 -2.98 -1.06
CA GLN A 161 9.69 -3.17 -2.27
C GLN A 161 8.22 -2.96 -1.99
N LEU A 162 7.74 -3.40 -0.82
CA LEU A 162 6.37 -3.18 -0.38
C LEU A 162 6.08 -1.70 -0.16
N VAL A 163 6.97 -0.95 0.51
CA VAL A 163 6.82 0.51 0.66
C VAL A 163 6.79 1.20 -0.70
N ALA A 164 7.71 0.84 -1.61
CA ALA A 164 7.72 1.38 -2.97
C ALA A 164 6.40 1.08 -3.70
N LEU A 165 5.89 -0.17 -3.61
CA LEU A 165 4.66 -0.60 -4.27
C LEU A 165 3.45 0.18 -3.76
N LEU A 166 3.35 0.33 -2.45
CA LEU A 166 2.24 1.04 -1.82
C LEU A 166 2.21 2.52 -2.21
N HIS A 167 3.36 3.17 -2.27
CA HIS A 167 3.45 4.56 -2.71
C HIS A 167 3.23 4.72 -4.23
N LEU A 168 3.57 3.71 -5.03
CA LEU A 168 3.30 3.73 -6.46
C LEU A 168 1.80 3.56 -6.75
N VAL A 169 1.13 2.61 -6.08
CA VAL A 169 -0.34 2.43 -6.15
C VAL A 169 -1.06 3.71 -5.72
N GLN A 170 -0.58 4.36 -4.66
CA GLN A 170 -1.12 5.65 -4.20
C GLN A 170 -0.93 6.75 -5.26
N ALA A 171 0.26 6.88 -5.84
CA ALA A 171 0.54 7.87 -6.89
C ALA A 171 -0.32 7.65 -8.14
N GLN A 172 -0.56 6.39 -8.52
CA GLN A 172 -1.46 6.04 -9.63
C GLN A 172 -2.90 6.46 -9.36
N GLU A 173 -3.39 6.28 -8.13
CA GLU A 173 -4.72 6.73 -7.77
C GLU A 173 -4.85 8.24 -7.73
N GLU A 174 -3.85 8.95 -7.20
CA GLU A 174 -3.82 10.41 -7.20
C GLU A 174 -3.78 10.95 -8.64
N ALA A 175 -3.00 10.34 -9.53
CA ALA A 175 -2.98 10.65 -10.96
C ALA A 175 -4.32 10.32 -11.65
N GLY A 176 -4.97 9.22 -11.27
CA GLY A 176 -6.28 8.83 -11.76
C GLY A 176 -7.39 9.81 -11.35
N GLN A 177 -7.33 10.35 -10.13
CA GLN A 177 -8.25 11.38 -9.66
C GLN A 177 -7.95 12.72 -10.35
N GLU A 178 -6.68 13.08 -10.54
CA GLU A 178 -6.28 14.26 -11.31
C GLU A 178 -6.87 14.18 -12.72
N ARG A 179 -6.70 13.04 -13.40
CA ARG A 179 -7.26 12.80 -14.74
C ARG A 179 -8.76 13.07 -14.76
N ALA A 180 -9.51 12.45 -13.85
CA ALA A 180 -10.96 12.57 -13.80
C ALA A 180 -11.42 14.03 -13.54
N MET A 181 -10.80 14.71 -12.57
CA MET A 181 -11.15 16.07 -12.20
C MET A 181 -10.78 17.10 -13.28
N GLY A 182 -9.60 16.98 -13.89
CA GLY A 182 -9.21 17.87 -14.97
C GLY A 182 -10.03 17.64 -16.25
N ALA A 183 -10.34 16.38 -16.58
CA ALA A 183 -11.19 16.05 -17.72
C ALA A 183 -12.60 16.63 -17.53
N LEU A 184 -13.15 16.53 -16.31
CA LEU A 184 -14.41 17.16 -15.90
C LEU A 184 -14.37 18.68 -16.10
N LEU A 185 -13.34 19.36 -15.60
CA LEU A 185 -13.17 20.81 -15.71
C LEU A 185 -13.14 21.27 -17.18
N PHE A 186 -12.29 20.66 -18.01
CA PHE A 186 -12.27 20.98 -19.43
C PHE A 186 -13.59 20.66 -20.11
N ALA A 187 -14.17 19.47 -19.89
CA ALA A 187 -15.44 19.08 -20.51
C ALA A 187 -16.61 20.01 -20.13
N SER A 188 -16.61 20.54 -18.90
CA SER A 188 -17.61 21.51 -18.44
C SER A 188 -17.48 22.90 -19.07
N GLY A 189 -16.30 23.22 -19.61
CA GLY A 189 -15.99 24.51 -20.23
C GLY A 189 -15.86 25.68 -19.26
N GLN A 190 -15.87 25.45 -17.94
CA GLN A 190 -15.81 26.51 -16.92
C GLN A 190 -14.84 26.16 -15.79
N GLY A 191 -14.05 27.14 -15.37
CA GLY A 191 -13.21 27.04 -14.18
C GLY A 191 -14.03 27.00 -12.89
N SER A 192 -13.62 26.18 -11.93
CA SER A 192 -14.19 26.11 -10.58
C SER A 192 -13.07 26.10 -9.56
N ASP A 193 -13.07 27.10 -8.67
CA ASP A 193 -12.03 27.24 -7.65
C ASP A 193 -11.88 25.97 -6.81
N ALA A 194 -13.00 25.40 -6.35
CA ALA A 194 -13.00 24.18 -5.54
C ALA A 194 -12.35 22.99 -6.28
N HIS A 195 -12.69 22.79 -7.55
CA HIS A 195 -12.13 21.72 -8.36
C HIS A 195 -10.67 21.97 -8.74
N GLN A 196 -10.28 23.22 -9.02
CA GLN A 196 -8.89 23.59 -9.32
C GLN A 196 -7.98 23.37 -8.11
N GLN A 197 -8.42 23.76 -6.92
CA GLN A 197 -7.72 23.46 -5.67
C GLN A 197 -7.57 21.95 -5.45
N ARG A 198 -8.61 21.16 -5.76
CA ARG A 198 -8.53 19.70 -5.68
C ARG A 198 -7.48 19.14 -6.63
N VAL A 199 -7.41 19.62 -7.88
CA VAL A 199 -6.38 19.21 -8.84
C VAL A 199 -4.97 19.55 -8.33
N LEU A 200 -4.76 20.77 -7.82
CA LEU A 200 -3.47 21.17 -7.22
C LEU A 200 -3.05 20.22 -6.09
N HIS A 201 -3.97 19.91 -5.18
CA HIS A 201 -3.69 18.96 -4.09
C HIS A 201 -3.32 17.57 -4.59
N LEU A 202 -3.96 17.09 -5.66
CA LEU A 202 -3.67 15.79 -6.26
C LEU A 202 -2.31 15.76 -6.95
N ILE A 203 -1.90 16.87 -7.58
CA ILE A 203 -0.56 17.03 -8.15
C ILE A 203 0.49 16.95 -7.04
N ASP A 204 0.33 17.73 -5.96
CA ASP A 204 1.26 17.70 -4.83
C ASP A 204 1.30 16.34 -4.14
N ALA A 205 0.15 15.65 -4.05
CA ALA A 205 0.06 14.32 -3.46
C ALA A 205 0.86 13.29 -4.27
N GLN A 206 0.71 13.30 -5.60
CA GLN A 206 1.52 12.45 -6.48
C GLN A 206 3.01 12.68 -6.27
N GLU A 207 3.46 13.93 -6.22
CA GLU A 207 4.88 14.24 -6.04
C GLU A 207 5.43 13.70 -4.71
N ARG A 208 4.66 13.80 -3.62
CA ARG A 208 5.04 13.21 -2.33
C ARG A 208 5.11 11.70 -2.41
N SER A 209 4.08 11.05 -2.97
CA SER A 209 4.04 9.60 -3.13
C SER A 209 5.21 9.10 -3.98
N LEU A 210 5.50 9.76 -5.10
CA LEU A 210 6.58 9.39 -6.02
C LEU A 210 7.98 9.66 -5.46
N ARG A 211 8.12 10.64 -4.57
CA ARG A 211 9.37 10.87 -3.82
C ARG A 211 9.67 9.70 -2.90
N VAL A 212 8.70 9.27 -2.10
CA VAL A 212 8.87 8.11 -1.21
C VAL A 212 9.09 6.83 -2.04
N PHE A 213 8.33 6.62 -3.11
CA PHE A 213 8.60 5.53 -4.05
C PHE A 213 10.07 5.53 -4.50
N SER A 214 10.59 6.69 -4.93
CA SER A 214 11.97 6.81 -5.42
C SER A 214 13.02 6.47 -4.35
N GLU A 215 12.79 6.86 -3.09
CA GLU A 215 13.69 6.55 -1.96
C GLU A 215 13.79 5.03 -1.66
N PHE A 216 12.69 4.31 -1.84
CA PHE A 216 12.59 2.88 -1.53
C PHE A 216 12.81 1.97 -2.73
N ALA A 217 12.53 2.43 -3.94
CA ALA A 217 12.77 1.72 -5.20
C ALA A 217 14.26 1.39 -5.38
N ASP A 218 14.52 0.27 -6.04
CA ASP A 218 15.87 -0.10 -6.45
C ASP A 218 16.39 0.81 -7.58
N PRO A 219 17.71 0.82 -7.85
CA PRO A 219 18.31 1.73 -8.81
C PRO A 219 17.73 1.62 -10.23
N ALA A 220 17.38 0.42 -10.69
CA ALA A 220 16.88 0.22 -12.05
C ALA A 220 15.47 0.79 -12.22
N LEU A 221 14.58 0.55 -11.24
CA LEU A 221 13.25 1.17 -11.22
C LEU A 221 13.34 2.69 -11.10
N ARG A 222 14.26 3.21 -10.30
CA ARG A 222 14.49 4.66 -10.16
C ARG A 222 14.93 5.29 -11.48
N THR A 223 15.88 4.68 -12.18
CA THR A 223 16.32 5.17 -13.49
C THR A 223 15.20 5.10 -14.53
N SER A 224 14.39 4.03 -14.53
CA SER A 224 13.21 3.92 -15.41
C SER A 224 12.23 5.07 -15.15
N TRP A 225 11.95 5.37 -13.87
CA TRP A 225 11.12 6.50 -13.48
C TRP A 225 11.68 7.86 -13.91
N GLU A 226 12.98 8.10 -13.70
CA GLU A 226 13.65 9.34 -14.14
C GLU A 226 13.56 9.55 -15.65
N GLN A 227 13.67 8.47 -16.44
CA GLN A 227 13.50 8.53 -17.89
C GLN A 227 12.06 8.87 -18.30
N GLN A 228 11.05 8.31 -17.62
CA GLN A 228 9.64 8.61 -17.89
C GLN A 228 9.31 10.10 -17.66
N GLN A 229 9.97 10.74 -16.68
CA GLN A 229 9.78 12.16 -16.39
C GLN A 229 10.30 13.09 -17.49
N LEU A 230 11.18 12.59 -18.37
CA LEU A 230 11.70 13.31 -19.53
C LEU A 230 10.86 13.09 -20.80
N ALA A 231 9.81 12.27 -20.74
CA ALA A 231 8.97 11.97 -21.90
C ALA A 231 8.20 13.22 -22.39
N PRO A 232 7.94 13.37 -23.71
CA PRO A 232 7.20 14.51 -24.26
C PRO A 232 5.82 14.72 -23.65
N GLY A 233 5.12 13.62 -23.29
CA GLY A 233 3.83 13.66 -22.62
C GLY A 233 3.88 14.41 -21.28
N MET A 234 4.98 14.31 -20.53
CA MET A 234 5.11 15.03 -19.26
C MET A 234 5.11 16.55 -19.46
N ALA A 235 5.82 17.05 -20.47
CA ALA A 235 5.82 18.47 -20.81
C ALA A 235 4.44 18.96 -21.30
N GLN A 236 3.67 18.11 -21.97
CA GLN A 236 2.29 18.43 -22.35
C GLN A 236 1.36 18.46 -21.15
N LEU A 237 1.45 17.49 -20.24
CA LEU A 237 0.68 17.48 -19.00
C LEU A 237 0.94 18.74 -18.16
N GLU A 238 2.22 19.13 -17.98
CA GLU A 238 2.58 20.36 -17.26
C GLU A 238 2.01 21.63 -17.90
N ARG A 239 1.95 21.70 -19.23
CA ARG A 239 1.31 22.83 -19.92
C ARG A 239 -0.18 22.89 -19.61
N LEU A 240 -0.88 21.75 -19.69
CA LEU A 240 -2.32 21.69 -19.39
C LEU A 240 -2.61 21.97 -17.91
N ARG A 241 -1.78 21.46 -16.98
CA ARG A 241 -1.85 21.76 -15.55
C ARG A 241 -1.80 23.26 -15.31
N ARG A 242 -0.84 23.96 -15.94
CA ARG A 242 -0.73 25.43 -15.83
C ARG A 242 -1.95 26.15 -16.40
N THR A 243 -2.44 25.75 -17.57
CA THR A 243 -3.66 26.33 -18.15
C THR A 243 -4.84 26.20 -17.19
N LEU A 244 -5.04 25.02 -16.61
CA LEU A 244 -6.14 24.75 -15.69
C LEU A 244 -5.99 25.50 -14.37
N CYS A 245 -4.78 25.55 -13.79
CA CYS A 245 -4.56 26.12 -12.46
C CYS A 245 -4.48 27.66 -12.45
N VAL A 246 -4.11 28.30 -13.57
CA VAL A 246 -4.03 29.77 -13.68
C VAL A 246 -5.37 30.39 -14.09
N ALA A 247 -6.29 29.62 -14.65
CA ALA A 247 -7.61 30.11 -15.04
C ALA A 247 -8.36 30.66 -13.82
N ARG A 248 -8.93 31.87 -13.96
CA ARG A 248 -9.75 32.47 -12.91
C ARG A 248 -11.00 31.61 -12.68
N PRO A 249 -11.52 31.52 -11.44
CA PRO A 249 -12.80 30.87 -11.20
C PRO A 249 -13.90 31.45 -12.09
N GLY A 250 -14.68 30.59 -12.74
CA GLY A 250 -15.72 30.98 -13.71
C GLY A 250 -15.21 31.39 -15.09
N ALA A 251 -13.89 31.43 -15.34
CA ALA A 251 -13.35 31.68 -16.68
C ALA A 251 -13.71 30.53 -17.63
N ALA A 252 -13.91 30.86 -18.91
CA ALA A 252 -14.13 29.86 -19.95
C ALA A 252 -12.87 28.99 -20.13
N LEU A 253 -13.07 27.68 -20.13
CA LEU A 253 -12.06 26.67 -20.45
C LEU A 253 -12.38 26.08 -21.83
N ASP A 254 -11.35 25.77 -22.61
CA ASP A 254 -11.53 25.11 -23.89
C ASP A 254 -11.89 23.63 -23.71
N SER A 255 -13.13 23.28 -24.05
CA SER A 255 -13.64 21.91 -23.94
C SER A 255 -12.97 20.90 -24.87
N ASN A 256 -12.27 21.37 -25.90
CA ASN A 256 -11.49 20.51 -26.80
C ASN A 256 -10.22 19.98 -26.13
N LEU A 257 -9.76 20.62 -25.05
CA LEU A 257 -8.60 20.15 -24.28
C LEU A 257 -8.92 18.94 -23.38
N SER A 258 -10.19 18.56 -23.23
CA SER A 258 -10.59 17.43 -22.38
C SER A 258 -10.01 16.09 -22.86
N ASP A 259 -10.02 15.82 -24.17
CA ASP A 259 -9.40 14.59 -24.72
C ASP A 259 -7.89 14.63 -24.56
N ALA A 260 -7.24 15.75 -24.93
CA ALA A 260 -5.80 15.88 -24.81
C ALA A 260 -5.30 15.74 -23.36
N TRP A 261 -6.05 16.25 -22.39
CA TRP A 261 -5.83 16.02 -20.96
C TRP A 261 -6.00 14.56 -20.59
N PHE A 262 -7.12 13.95 -21.00
CA PHE A 262 -7.41 12.56 -20.71
C PHE A 262 -6.31 11.63 -21.24
N ASP A 263 -5.87 11.86 -22.47
CA ASP A 263 -4.84 11.05 -23.15
C ASP A 263 -3.50 11.17 -22.45
N VAL A 264 -3.00 12.39 -22.22
CA VAL A 264 -1.68 12.58 -21.60
C VAL A 264 -1.64 12.14 -20.13
N SER A 265 -2.73 12.32 -19.38
CA SER A 265 -2.84 11.76 -18.03
C SER A 265 -2.91 10.23 -18.07
N THR A 266 -3.55 9.64 -19.09
CA THR A 266 -3.60 8.19 -19.27
C THR A 266 -2.21 7.63 -19.61
N GLU A 267 -1.44 8.30 -20.47
CA GLU A 267 -0.04 7.94 -20.75
C GLU A 267 0.80 7.93 -19.46
N ARG A 268 0.66 8.94 -18.61
CA ARG A 268 1.34 8.99 -17.31
C ARG A 268 0.94 7.82 -16.40
N ILE A 269 -0.36 7.54 -16.28
CA ILE A 269 -0.86 6.42 -15.45
C ILE A 269 -0.33 5.08 -15.98
N ASN A 270 -0.30 4.90 -17.30
CA ASN A 270 0.26 3.69 -17.93
C ASN A 270 1.75 3.54 -17.62
N ALA A 271 2.51 4.64 -17.62
CA ALA A 271 3.93 4.63 -17.30
C ALA A 271 4.17 4.21 -15.82
N LEU A 272 3.36 4.73 -14.89
CA LEU A 272 3.37 4.30 -13.48
C LEU A 272 2.95 2.83 -13.32
N TRP A 273 1.98 2.38 -14.11
CA TRP A 273 1.56 0.98 -14.12
C TRP A 273 2.68 0.03 -14.57
N GLN A 274 3.47 0.41 -15.59
CA GLN A 274 4.62 -0.40 -16.00
C GLN A 274 5.64 -0.58 -14.85
N LEU A 275 5.90 0.48 -14.08
CA LEU A 275 6.75 0.40 -12.89
C LEU A 275 6.15 -0.54 -11.84
N GLN A 276 4.82 -0.54 -11.68
CA GLN A 276 4.12 -1.42 -10.73
C GLN A 276 4.25 -2.89 -11.15
N VAL A 277 4.02 -3.19 -12.43
CA VAL A 277 4.17 -4.54 -12.98
C VAL A 277 5.59 -5.05 -12.77
N GLU A 278 6.59 -4.23 -13.08
CA GLU A 278 8.00 -4.58 -12.89
C GLU A 278 8.34 -4.81 -11.41
N LEU A 279 7.83 -3.96 -10.51
CA LEU A 279 8.04 -4.10 -9.07
C LEU A 279 7.37 -5.35 -8.49
N VAL A 280 6.15 -5.66 -8.90
CA VAL A 280 5.44 -6.89 -8.49
C VAL A 280 6.16 -8.12 -9.02
N GLN A 281 6.69 -8.08 -10.24
CA GLN A 281 7.47 -9.18 -10.80
C GLN A 281 8.77 -9.41 -10.00
N ARG A 282 9.51 -8.35 -9.68
CA ARG A 282 10.71 -8.43 -8.82
C ARG A 282 10.38 -8.97 -7.42
N LEU A 283 9.28 -8.52 -6.82
CA LEU A 283 8.82 -9.04 -5.53
C LEU A 283 8.56 -10.56 -5.59
N ARG A 284 7.97 -11.05 -6.69
CA ARG A 284 7.74 -12.50 -6.89
C ARG A 284 9.03 -13.27 -7.05
N GLU A 285 9.97 -12.74 -7.83
CA GLU A 285 11.30 -13.33 -8.03
C GLU A 285 12.08 -13.42 -6.71
N ASP A 286 12.08 -12.34 -5.92
CA ASP A 286 12.72 -12.32 -4.60
C ASP A 286 12.05 -13.29 -3.64
N CYS A 287 10.72 -13.39 -3.63
CA CYS A 287 10.02 -14.41 -2.84
C CYS A 287 10.46 -15.83 -3.25
N ALA A 288 10.56 -16.11 -4.55
CA ALA A 288 10.97 -17.41 -5.05
C ALA A 288 12.42 -17.74 -4.68
N ALA A 289 13.34 -16.78 -4.84
CA ALA A 289 14.74 -16.93 -4.46
C ALA A 289 14.88 -17.20 -2.95
N ARG A 290 14.15 -16.46 -2.11
CA ARG A 290 14.18 -16.66 -0.65
C ARG A 290 13.56 -17.97 -0.20
N ILE A 291 12.54 -18.48 -0.90
CA ILE A 291 12.02 -19.83 -0.63
C ILE A 291 13.11 -20.87 -0.87
N LEU A 292 13.85 -20.76 -1.98
CA LEU A 292 14.94 -21.68 -2.30
C LEU A 292 16.07 -21.60 -1.27
N GLU A 293 16.51 -20.39 -0.92
CA GLU A 293 17.55 -20.14 0.09
C GLU A 293 17.13 -20.71 1.46
N ALA A 294 15.91 -20.40 1.92
CA ALA A 294 15.41 -20.89 3.20
C ALA A 294 15.27 -22.42 3.24
N GLN A 295 14.92 -23.05 2.12
CA GLN A 295 14.89 -24.51 1.99
C GLN A 295 16.28 -25.14 2.06
N GLN A 296 17.29 -24.51 1.45
CA GLN A 296 18.69 -24.93 1.53
C GLN A 296 19.22 -24.77 2.97
N ASP A 297 19.02 -23.60 3.59
CA ASP A 297 19.39 -23.32 4.99
C ASP A 297 18.79 -24.38 5.95
N LEU A 298 17.54 -24.79 5.72
CA LEU A 298 16.88 -25.84 6.49
C LEU A 298 17.52 -27.22 6.28
N GLN A 299 17.89 -27.56 5.05
CA GLN A 299 18.58 -28.82 4.74
C GLN A 299 19.97 -28.88 5.37
N ASP A 300 20.74 -27.79 5.27
CA ASP A 300 22.06 -27.67 5.87
C ASP A 300 21.99 -27.75 7.40
N SER A 301 21.02 -27.04 7.99
CA SER A 301 20.75 -27.12 9.43
C SER A 301 20.38 -28.54 9.87
N ARG A 302 19.57 -29.26 9.07
CA ARG A 302 19.26 -30.68 9.34
C ARG A 302 20.51 -31.56 9.25
N GLY A 303 21.36 -31.33 8.27
CA GLY A 303 22.63 -32.04 8.09
C GLY A 303 23.57 -31.85 9.28
N LEU A 304 23.80 -30.59 9.67
CA LEU A 304 24.62 -30.23 10.83
C LEU A 304 24.09 -30.85 12.12
N LEU A 305 22.79 -30.72 12.39
CA LEU A 305 22.17 -31.27 13.60
C LEU A 305 22.18 -32.80 13.62
N ARG A 306 22.04 -33.46 12.47
CA ARG A 306 22.22 -34.92 12.36
C ARG A 306 23.67 -35.31 12.66
N GLY A 307 24.65 -34.60 12.10
CA GLY A 307 26.07 -34.82 12.38
C GLY A 307 26.41 -34.70 13.87
N LEU A 308 25.91 -33.65 14.54
CA LEU A 308 26.10 -33.43 15.98
C LEU A 308 25.41 -34.51 16.85
N ARG A 309 24.31 -35.10 16.37
CA ARG A 309 23.62 -36.19 17.08
C ARG A 309 24.36 -37.51 16.91
N ASP A 310 24.83 -37.78 15.70
CA ASP A 310 25.50 -39.03 15.35
C ASP A 310 26.95 -39.04 15.90
N ASN A 311 27.54 -37.87 16.17
CA ASN A 311 28.82 -37.68 16.86
C ASN A 311 28.68 -36.66 18.03
N PRO A 312 28.23 -37.08 19.22
CA PRO A 312 27.99 -36.17 20.34
C PRO A 312 29.30 -35.65 20.97
N PRO A 313 29.41 -34.34 21.24
CA PRO A 313 30.65 -33.75 21.76
C PRO A 313 30.99 -34.22 23.18
N GLN A 314 32.28 -34.19 23.52
CA GLN A 314 32.76 -34.50 24.87
C GLN A 314 32.24 -33.46 25.88
N ARG A 315 31.47 -33.92 26.89
CA ARG A 315 30.68 -33.10 27.82
C ARG A 315 31.48 -32.24 28.81
N THR A 316 32.80 -32.18 28.70
CA THR A 316 33.69 -31.72 29.77
C THR A 316 33.64 -30.21 30.02
N HIS A 317 33.14 -29.39 29.08
CA HIS A 317 33.09 -27.92 29.20
C HIS A 317 31.75 -27.29 28.74
N ALA A 318 30.70 -28.09 28.57
CA ALA A 318 29.42 -27.59 28.03
C ALA A 318 28.62 -26.75 29.04
N VAL A 319 28.80 -26.99 30.34
CA VAL A 319 28.09 -26.27 31.42
C VAL A 319 28.71 -24.89 31.63
N ASP A 320 30.04 -24.79 31.74
CA ASP A 320 30.72 -23.51 31.98
C ASP A 320 30.50 -22.50 30.84
N ARG A 321 30.42 -22.95 29.58
CA ARG A 321 30.22 -22.06 28.42
C ARG A 321 28.79 -21.54 28.25
N PHE A 322 27.78 -22.26 28.73
CA PHE A 322 26.39 -21.81 28.62
C PHE A 322 26.00 -20.83 29.73
N PHE A 323 26.62 -20.96 30.92
CA PHE A 323 26.41 -20.07 32.06
C PHE A 323 27.42 -18.93 32.15
N ASP A 324 28.28 -18.76 31.14
CA ASP A 324 29.21 -17.64 31.06
C ASP A 324 28.43 -16.33 30.80
N ILE A 325 28.36 -15.47 31.82
CA ILE A 325 27.54 -14.25 31.88
C ILE A 325 27.95 -13.20 30.82
N ALA A 326 29.14 -13.34 30.21
CA ALA A 326 29.59 -12.48 29.12
C ALA A 326 28.86 -12.73 27.78
N ILE A 327 28.08 -13.82 27.66
CA ILE A 327 27.30 -14.18 26.46
C ILE A 327 25.82 -13.80 26.69
N ALA A 328 25.57 -12.53 27.01
CA ALA A 328 24.22 -11.95 26.89
C ALA A 328 23.96 -11.61 25.40
N PRO A 329 22.71 -11.58 24.91
CA PRO A 329 22.40 -11.33 23.49
C PRO A 329 22.63 -9.87 23.05
N GLU A 330 23.43 -9.10 23.79
CA GLU A 330 23.79 -7.71 23.49
C GLU A 330 25.29 -7.49 23.77
N ALA A 331 26.17 -7.92 22.88
CA ALA A 331 27.46 -7.27 22.60
C ALA A 331 28.27 -8.01 21.53
N VAL A 332 28.92 -7.22 20.67
CA VAL A 332 29.88 -7.61 19.62
C VAL A 332 31.05 -8.41 20.22
N PRO A 333 31.58 -9.48 19.58
CA PRO A 333 32.68 -10.24 20.16
C PRO A 333 34.06 -9.67 19.76
N GLU A 334 34.87 -9.33 20.77
CA GLU A 334 36.33 -9.22 20.68
C GLU A 334 37.01 -10.59 20.84
N GLN A 335 38.09 -10.79 20.09
CA GLN A 335 38.79 -12.05 19.88
C GLN A 335 39.49 -12.59 21.14
N ALA A 336 39.30 -13.87 21.44
CA ALA A 336 40.30 -14.68 22.15
C ALA A 336 40.26 -16.15 21.70
N ALA A 337 41.39 -16.63 21.19
CA ALA A 337 41.58 -17.98 20.67
C ALA A 337 41.80 -19.01 21.79
N SER A 338 41.15 -20.18 21.69
CA SER A 338 41.71 -21.44 22.19
C SER A 338 41.16 -22.65 21.42
N ALA A 339 42.06 -23.59 21.09
CA ALA A 339 41.97 -24.52 19.97
C ALA A 339 41.35 -25.90 20.27
N HIS A 340 40.42 -26.04 21.22
CA HIS A 340 39.72 -27.31 21.50
C HIS A 340 38.20 -27.13 21.65
N ALA A 341 37.56 -26.49 20.67
CA ALA A 341 36.21 -25.93 20.82
C ALA A 341 35.29 -26.15 19.60
N GLY A 342 35.26 -27.35 19.00
CA GLY A 342 34.64 -27.52 17.68
C GLY A 342 33.10 -27.48 17.58
N GLU A 343 32.34 -27.97 18.58
CA GLU A 343 30.97 -28.49 18.26
C GLU A 343 29.84 -28.03 19.20
N SER A 344 30.08 -27.73 20.48
CA SER A 344 29.11 -26.97 21.30
C SER A 344 29.13 -25.47 20.97
N ALA A 345 30.25 -25.00 20.42
CA ALA A 345 30.39 -23.68 19.82
C ALA A 345 29.50 -23.56 18.59
N SER A 346 29.40 -24.59 17.72
CA SER A 346 28.63 -24.50 16.48
C SER A 346 27.12 -24.35 16.67
N LEU A 347 26.53 -24.91 17.73
CA LEU A 347 25.10 -24.72 18.06
C LEU A 347 24.83 -23.33 18.65
N LEU A 348 25.72 -22.85 19.53
CA LEU A 348 25.66 -21.51 20.10
C LEU A 348 25.89 -20.43 19.02
N GLU A 349 26.87 -20.64 18.14
CA GLU A 349 27.14 -19.81 16.97
C GLU A 349 25.94 -19.79 16.02
N LEU A 350 25.27 -20.93 15.80
CA LEU A 350 24.05 -20.97 14.99
C LEU A 350 22.92 -20.14 15.62
N LEU A 351 22.73 -20.24 16.94
CA LEU A 351 21.74 -19.44 17.67
C LEU A 351 22.09 -17.94 17.69
N GLN A 352 23.36 -17.59 17.86
CA GLN A 352 23.85 -16.21 17.82
C GLN A 352 23.72 -15.61 16.42
N ALA A 353 24.10 -16.35 15.38
CA ALA A 353 23.93 -15.95 13.98
C ALA A 353 22.45 -15.77 13.64
N GLN A 354 21.58 -16.64 14.16
CA GLN A 354 20.13 -16.51 14.03
C GLN A 354 19.63 -15.23 14.73
N SER A 355 20.04 -14.98 15.97
CA SER A 355 19.66 -13.79 16.74
C SER A 355 20.11 -12.50 16.07
N ALA A 356 21.35 -12.42 15.61
CA ALA A 356 21.88 -11.25 14.91
C ALA A 356 21.16 -10.99 13.59
N ARG A 357 20.86 -12.06 12.84
CA ARG A 357 20.05 -11.98 11.61
C ARG A 357 18.66 -11.44 11.90
N MET A 358 17.99 -11.94 12.95
CA MET A 358 16.66 -11.47 13.37
C MET A 358 16.66 -10.01 13.83
N ALA A 359 17.67 -9.57 14.60
CA ALA A 359 17.77 -8.19 15.07
C ALA A 359 17.96 -7.20 13.92
N SER A 360 18.83 -7.51 12.94
CA SER A 360 19.00 -6.69 11.73
C SER A 360 17.70 -6.61 10.92
N MET A 361 17.02 -7.75 10.81
CA MET A 361 15.73 -7.89 10.16
C MET A 361 14.65 -7.01 10.82
N GLU A 362 14.52 -7.05 12.14
CA GLU A 362 13.56 -6.22 12.88
C GLU A 362 13.82 -4.72 12.72
N ALA A 363 15.09 -4.29 12.71
CA ALA A 363 15.44 -2.89 12.52
C ALA A 363 15.02 -2.34 11.14
N GLU A 364 15.25 -3.11 10.07
CA GLU A 364 14.80 -2.75 8.71
C GLU A 364 13.27 -2.70 8.62
N LEU A 365 12.59 -3.68 9.21
CA LEU A 365 11.13 -3.73 9.22
C LEU A 365 10.52 -2.54 9.95
N GLU A 366 11.07 -2.16 11.11
CA GLU A 366 10.59 -1.01 11.87
C GLU A 366 10.81 0.32 11.11
N ALA A 367 11.93 0.47 10.40
CA ALA A 367 12.15 1.63 9.55
C ALA A 367 11.09 1.74 8.44
N ALA A 368 10.80 0.63 7.75
CA ALA A 368 9.75 0.59 6.71
C ALA A 368 8.35 0.84 7.28
N ARG A 369 8.04 0.25 8.44
CA ARG A 369 6.74 0.42 9.11
C ARG A 369 6.47 1.84 9.56
N ARG A 370 7.50 2.58 10.01
CA ARG A 370 7.35 3.99 10.38
C ARG A 370 6.81 4.81 9.21
N THR A 371 7.40 4.65 8.02
CA THR A 371 6.94 5.32 6.79
C THR A 371 5.48 4.98 6.46
N LEU A 372 5.07 3.71 6.62
CA LEU A 372 3.69 3.28 6.39
C LEU A 372 2.70 3.78 7.46
N ASN A 373 3.14 3.86 8.72
CA ASN A 373 2.31 4.30 9.84
C ASN A 373 1.98 5.80 9.76
N GLU A 374 2.87 6.64 9.21
CA GLU A 374 2.58 8.07 9.05
C GLU A 374 1.28 8.30 8.26
N ARG A 375 1.08 7.53 7.18
CA ARG A 375 -0.15 7.57 6.37
C ARG A 375 -1.38 7.10 7.16
N LYS A 376 -1.29 5.97 7.86
CA LYS A 376 -2.43 5.43 8.63
C LYS A 376 -2.94 6.43 9.66
N VAL A 377 -2.05 7.19 10.28
CA VAL A 377 -2.39 8.22 11.25
C VAL A 377 -3.14 9.38 10.57
N ILE A 378 -2.66 9.85 9.42
CA ILE A 378 -3.32 10.94 8.66
C ILE A 378 -4.71 10.51 8.17
N GLU A 379 -4.84 9.30 7.61
CA GLU A 379 -6.12 8.76 7.15
C GLU A 379 -7.13 8.58 8.30
N ARG A 380 -6.67 8.06 9.45
CA ARG A 380 -7.51 7.97 10.65
C ARG A 380 -7.95 9.34 11.14
N ALA A 381 -7.06 10.33 11.13
CA ALA A 381 -7.41 11.69 11.53
C ALA A 381 -8.48 12.29 10.59
N LYS A 382 -8.34 12.10 9.28
CA LYS A 382 -9.39 12.47 8.31
C LYS A 382 -10.71 11.77 8.61
N GLY A 383 -10.70 10.45 8.79
CA GLY A 383 -11.90 9.67 9.09
C GLY A 383 -12.61 10.13 10.37
N VAL A 384 -11.86 10.47 11.41
CA VAL A 384 -12.40 11.04 12.66
C VAL A 384 -13.03 12.41 12.41
N LEU A 385 -12.38 13.29 11.64
CA LEU A 385 -12.95 14.59 11.29
C LEU A 385 -14.22 14.45 10.43
N MET A 386 -14.26 13.52 9.48
CA MET A 386 -15.43 13.23 8.67
C MET A 386 -16.60 12.75 9.53
N ALA A 387 -16.34 11.78 10.41
CA ALA A 387 -17.36 11.21 11.29
C ALA A 387 -17.89 12.21 12.33
N ARG A 388 -17.00 13.04 12.91
CA ARG A 388 -17.35 13.97 14.00
C ARG A 388 -17.94 15.28 13.53
N LEU A 389 -17.46 15.81 12.40
CA LEU A 389 -17.85 17.14 11.90
C LEU A 389 -18.79 17.07 10.69
N GLY A 390 -19.15 15.87 10.23
CA GLY A 390 -20.01 15.68 9.05
C GLY A 390 -19.38 16.23 7.77
N MET A 391 -18.05 16.31 7.74
CA MET A 391 -17.28 16.87 6.64
C MET A 391 -16.99 15.79 5.61
N ASN A 392 -16.96 16.17 4.32
CA ASN A 392 -16.42 15.28 3.31
C ASN A 392 -14.90 15.13 3.50
N GLU A 393 -14.32 14.09 2.89
CA GLU A 393 -12.89 13.80 3.02
C GLU A 393 -12.01 15.00 2.64
N GLU A 394 -12.43 15.74 1.61
CA GLU A 394 -11.72 16.91 1.09
C GLU A 394 -11.61 18.04 2.13
N VAL A 395 -12.72 18.34 2.82
CA VAL A 395 -12.76 19.36 3.86
C VAL A 395 -11.98 18.90 5.10
N ALA A 396 -12.11 17.63 5.49
CA ALA A 396 -11.36 17.06 6.60
C ALA A 396 -9.83 17.15 6.39
N PHE A 397 -9.35 16.80 5.19
CA PHE A 397 -7.94 16.93 4.86
C PHE A 397 -7.48 18.39 4.85
N ARG A 398 -8.29 19.30 4.29
CA ARG A 398 -7.98 20.73 4.26
C ARG A 398 -7.84 21.32 5.66
N VAL A 399 -8.67 20.89 6.62
CA VAL A 399 -8.56 21.29 8.02
C VAL A 399 -7.21 20.87 8.62
N LEU A 400 -6.80 19.62 8.41
CA LEU A 400 -5.50 19.11 8.88
C LEU A 400 -4.33 19.89 8.25
N GLN A 401 -4.37 20.13 6.94
CA GLN A 401 -3.32 20.83 6.23
C GLN A 401 -3.22 22.30 6.67
N LYS A 402 -4.36 23.00 6.74
CA LYS A 402 -4.41 24.38 7.22
C LYS A 402 -3.86 24.48 8.64
N THR A 403 -4.22 23.54 9.51
CA THR A 403 -3.72 23.49 10.88
C THR A 403 -2.22 23.20 10.93
N SER A 404 -1.70 22.34 10.05
CA SER A 404 -0.26 22.10 9.88
C SER A 404 0.50 23.34 9.43
N MET A 405 -0.05 24.12 8.49
CA MET A 405 0.53 25.38 8.03
C MET A 405 0.47 26.47 9.09
N ASP A 406 -0.70 26.67 9.72
CA ASP A 406 -0.92 27.69 10.75
C ASP A 406 -0.06 27.44 11.99
N GLN A 407 0.22 26.16 12.32
CA GLN A 407 1.06 25.78 13.46
C GLN A 407 2.53 25.51 13.09
N ASN A 408 2.89 25.53 11.82
CA ASN A 408 4.21 25.18 11.29
C ASN A 408 4.74 23.82 11.81
N ARG A 409 3.86 22.80 11.85
CA ARG A 409 4.15 21.44 12.32
C ARG A 409 3.99 20.43 11.19
N ARG A 410 4.65 19.27 11.28
CA ARG A 410 4.44 18.19 10.29
C ARG A 410 2.98 17.76 10.32
N LEU A 411 2.45 17.42 9.15
CA LEU A 411 1.06 16.96 9.01
C LEU A 411 0.76 15.74 9.88
N LEU A 412 1.75 14.85 10.06
CA LEU A 412 1.68 13.71 10.96
C LEU A 412 1.38 14.15 12.41
N ASP A 413 2.17 15.07 12.95
CA ASP A 413 2.02 15.53 14.33
C ASP A 413 0.65 16.20 14.56
N VAL A 414 0.12 16.88 13.54
CA VAL A 414 -1.23 17.46 13.58
C VAL A 414 -2.30 16.39 13.53
N ALA A 415 -2.12 15.36 12.71
CA ALA A 415 -3.02 14.22 12.65
C ALA A 415 -3.05 13.44 13.98
N GLU A 416 -1.88 13.21 14.61
CA GLU A 416 -1.79 12.61 15.95
C GLU A 416 -2.47 13.47 17.00
N ALA A 417 -2.24 14.78 16.99
CA ALA A 417 -2.91 15.71 17.90
C ALA A 417 -4.44 15.66 17.71
N THR A 418 -4.92 15.60 16.46
CA THR A 418 -6.34 15.50 16.14
C THR A 418 -6.98 14.21 16.66
N LEU A 419 -6.26 13.08 16.55
CA LEU A 419 -6.70 11.79 17.09
C LEU A 419 -6.69 11.75 18.63
N SER A 420 -5.83 12.55 19.26
CA SER A 420 -5.68 12.63 20.71
C SER A 420 -6.73 13.52 21.37
N LEU A 421 -7.45 14.35 20.61
CA LEU A 421 -8.44 15.27 21.16
C LEU A 421 -9.73 14.52 21.57
N PRO A 422 -10.20 14.69 22.82
CA PRO A 422 -11.48 14.13 23.28
C PRO A 422 -12.68 14.78 22.57
N ASP A 423 -13.80 14.04 22.46
CA ASP A 423 -15.00 14.45 21.71
C ASP A 423 -15.54 15.85 22.07
N LEU A 424 -15.34 16.27 23.33
CA LEU A 424 -15.76 17.58 23.85
C LEU A 424 -15.01 18.78 23.25
N ALA A 425 -13.80 18.59 22.71
CA ALA A 425 -13.00 19.67 22.13
C ALA A 425 -13.48 20.10 20.73
N PHE A 426 -14.35 19.31 20.10
CA PHE A 426 -14.91 19.58 18.77
C PHE A 426 -16.31 20.21 18.82
N ALA A 427 -16.84 20.48 20.02
CA ALA A 427 -18.10 21.20 20.19
C ALA A 427 -17.91 22.69 19.85
N HIS A 428 -18.58 23.16 18.79
CA HIS A 428 -18.54 24.56 18.38
C HIS A 428 -19.15 25.47 19.46
N PRO A 429 -18.50 26.59 19.83
CA PRO A 429 -19.11 27.61 20.67
C PRO A 429 -20.00 28.52 19.81
N ASP A 430 -21.14 28.03 19.29
CA ASP A 430 -22.15 28.89 18.64
C ASP A 430 -23.55 28.26 18.52
N ARG A 431 -24.08 27.77 19.64
CA ARG A 431 -25.53 27.58 19.85
C ARG A 431 -25.99 28.41 21.04
N LYS A 432 -25.89 29.74 20.94
CA LYS A 432 -26.64 30.67 21.79
C LYS A 432 -27.37 31.66 20.89
N GLY A 433 -28.52 31.26 20.36
CA GLY A 433 -29.25 32.13 19.45
C GLY A 433 -30.61 31.67 18.95
N GLU A 434 -31.29 30.72 19.59
CA GLU A 434 -32.71 30.47 19.28
C GLU A 434 -33.51 30.45 20.58
N LYS A 435 -34.30 31.51 20.78
CA LYS A 435 -35.38 31.55 21.76
C LYS A 435 -36.52 30.65 21.29
N PRO A 436 -37.22 29.95 22.19
CA PRO A 436 -38.36 29.14 21.83
C PRO A 436 -39.56 30.03 21.51
N LEU A 437 -40.25 29.72 20.42
CA LEU A 437 -41.67 30.01 20.21
C LEU A 437 -42.39 28.68 20.00
#